data_AF-A0A7C1BLG2-F1
#
_entry.id   AF-A0A7C1BLG2-F1
#
_cell.length_a   1.000
_cell.length_b   1.000
_cell.length_c   1.000
_cell.angle_alpha   90.00
_cell.angle_beta   90.00
_cell.angle_gamma   90.00
#
_symmetry.space_group_name_H-M   'P 1'
#
loop_
_entity.id
_entity.type
_entity.pdbx_description
1 polymer ?
#
loop_
_entity_poly.entity_id
_entity_poly.type
_entity_poly.pdbx_seq_one_letter_code
_entity_poly.pdbx_strand_id
1 'polypeptide(L)'
;MGKPGNRIGNQVEARLWATDSLVRVSSCFLILILCVLLVWGCGYRCFVGKLEPMPRAKQIAETRILDDGTVVYAKDRLEIGLRPLGDEELNRQFPEASSSGLLSANPYTYANWKPAGKKSTPQRFTVFL
;
A
#
# COMPACT_ATOMS: atom_id res chain seq x y z
N MET A 1 21.35 73.31 19.96
CA MET A 1 20.49 72.58 20.92
C MET A 1 19.73 71.49 20.18
N GLY A 2 20.24 70.25 20.18
CA GLY A 2 19.56 69.12 19.54
C GLY A 2 18.44 68.61 20.44
N LYS A 3 17.21 68.50 19.91
CA LYS A 3 16.09 67.86 20.61
C LYS A 3 16.44 66.39 20.89
N PRO A 4 16.22 65.87 22.12
CA PRO A 4 16.35 64.44 22.39
C PRO A 4 15.13 63.70 21.79
N GLY A 5 15.19 63.45 20.49
CA GLY A 5 14.15 62.78 19.73
C GLY A 5 14.29 61.25 19.79
N ASN A 6 13.53 60.63 20.69
CA ASN A 6 12.99 59.28 20.60
C ASN A 6 13.93 58.14 20.16
N ARG A 7 15.06 57.96 20.85
CA ARG A 7 15.90 56.76 20.70
C ARG A 7 15.17 55.47 21.16
N ILE A 8 14.18 55.59 22.04
CA ILE A 8 13.47 54.44 22.63
C ILE A 8 12.41 53.90 21.64
N GLY A 9 11.62 54.75 20.99
CA GLY A 9 10.62 54.32 19.99
C GLY A 9 11.24 53.60 18.79
N ASN A 10 12.36 54.13 18.26
CA ASN A 10 13.05 53.50 17.12
C ASN A 10 13.62 52.12 17.48
N GLN A 11 13.99 51.88 18.74
CA GLN A 11 14.49 50.58 19.21
C GLN A 11 13.35 49.57 19.45
N VAL A 12 12.16 50.05 19.82
CA VAL A 12 10.96 49.21 20.00
C VAL A 12 10.41 48.79 18.63
N GLU A 13 10.30 49.70 17.67
CA GLU A 13 9.85 49.37 16.30
C GLU A 13 10.82 48.43 15.57
N ALA A 14 12.13 48.62 15.73
CA ALA A 14 13.14 47.73 15.16
C ALA A 14 13.07 46.31 15.77
N ARG A 15 12.77 46.19 17.07
CA ARG A 15 12.56 44.90 17.73
C ARG A 15 11.27 44.21 17.27
N LEU A 16 10.18 44.96 17.08
CA LEU A 16 8.91 44.43 16.58
C LEU A 16 9.04 43.90 15.13
N TRP A 17 9.71 44.66 14.24
CA TRP A 17 10.03 44.20 12.88
C TRP A 17 10.93 42.95 12.88
N ALA A 18 11.93 42.89 13.77
CA ALA A 18 12.81 41.74 13.90
C ALA A 18 12.08 40.49 14.41
N THR A 19 11.15 40.63 15.36
CA THR A 19 10.34 39.50 15.84
C THR A 19 9.35 39.01 14.79
N ASP A 20 8.69 39.91 14.06
CA ASP A 20 7.74 39.54 13.00
C ASP A 20 8.44 38.86 11.81
N SER A 21 9.64 39.33 11.44
CA SER A 21 10.45 38.71 10.39
C SER A 21 10.99 37.33 10.81
N LEU A 22 11.45 37.17 12.06
CA LEU A 22 11.88 35.86 12.58
C LEU A 22 10.72 34.84 12.67
N VAL A 23 9.53 35.28 13.11
CA VAL A 23 8.33 34.43 13.18
C VAL A 23 7.84 34.03 11.77
N ARG A 24 7.91 34.95 10.79
CA ARG A 24 7.59 34.65 9.39
C ARG A 24 8.57 33.68 8.75
N VAL A 25 9.88 33.85 8.96
CA VAL A 25 10.90 32.93 8.43
C VAL A 25 10.77 31.54 9.04
N SER A 26 10.52 31.45 10.35
CA SER A 26 10.25 30.19 11.06
C SER A 26 8.99 29.48 10.53
N SER A 27 7.91 30.24 10.30
CA SER A 27 6.66 29.71 9.73
C SER A 27 6.84 29.20 8.30
N CYS A 28 7.58 29.92 7.44
CA CYS A 28 7.88 29.46 6.09
C CYS A 28 8.71 28.17 6.08
N PHE A 29 9.66 28.03 7.02
CA PHE A 29 10.48 26.82 7.15
C PHE A 29 9.65 25.61 7.61
N LEU A 30 8.75 25.81 8.57
CA LEU A 30 7.80 24.79 9.02
C LEU A 30 6.85 24.33 7.91
N ILE A 31 6.34 25.25 7.08
CA ILE A 31 5.50 24.93 5.93
C ILE A 31 6.29 24.14 4.88
N LEU A 32 7.54 24.52 4.62
CA LEU A 32 8.40 23.81 3.67
C LEU A 32 8.69 22.38 4.12
N ILE A 33 8.99 22.18 5.42
CA ILE A 33 9.15 20.86 6.02
C ILE A 33 7.86 20.04 5.88
N LEU A 34 6.70 20.63 6.17
CA LEU A 34 5.41 19.94 6.03
C LEU A 34 5.14 19.53 4.57
N CYS A 35 5.44 20.38 3.60
CA CYS A 35 5.30 20.06 2.18
C CYS A 35 6.24 18.91 1.77
N VAL A 36 7.48 18.90 2.23
CA VAL A 36 8.42 17.80 1.96
C VAL A 36 7.90 16.49 2.55
N LEU A 37 7.40 16.50 3.79
CA LEU A 37 6.83 15.32 4.45
C LEU A 37 5.59 14.78 3.70
N LEU A 38 4.73 15.65 3.17
CA LEU A 38 3.55 15.24 2.40
C LEU A 38 3.91 14.63 1.03
N VAL A 39 5.00 15.06 0.40
CA VAL A 39 5.46 14.53 -0.91
C VAL A 39 6.30 13.27 -0.76
N TRP A 40 6.97 13.09 0.39
CA TRP A 40 7.83 11.92 0.66
C TRP A 40 7.09 10.69 1.21
N GLY A 41 5.76 10.75 1.34
CA GLY A 41 4.95 9.59 1.67
C GLY A 41 4.95 8.56 0.53
N CYS A 42 5.97 7.70 0.48
CA CYS A 42 5.95 6.52 -0.39
C CYS A 42 4.89 5.52 0.13
N GLY A 43 3.67 5.63 -0.38
CA GLY A 43 2.61 4.64 -0.16
C GLY A 43 2.91 3.33 -0.88
N TYR A 44 3.87 2.55 -0.38
CA TYR A 44 4.17 1.24 -0.94
C TYR A 44 3.03 0.27 -0.61
N ARG A 45 2.19 -0.02 -1.61
CA ARG A 45 1.14 -1.03 -1.49
C ARG A 45 1.76 -2.42 -1.62
N CYS A 46 1.93 -3.11 -0.51
CA CYS A 46 2.26 -4.53 -0.50
C CYS A 46 1.03 -5.33 -0.93
N PHE A 47 1.13 -5.95 -2.10
CA PHE A 47 0.17 -6.96 -2.53
C PHE A 47 0.78 -8.32 -2.29
N VAL A 48 0.00 -9.24 -1.72
CA VAL A 48 0.42 -10.63 -1.56
C VAL A 48 0.53 -11.23 -2.96
N GLY A 49 1.67 -11.88 -3.23
CA GLY A 49 1.89 -12.58 -4.50
C GLY A 49 1.08 -13.87 -4.59
N LYS A 50 1.29 -14.62 -5.67
CA LYS A 50 0.67 -15.93 -5.87
C LYS A 50 0.93 -16.82 -4.66
N LEU A 51 -0.13 -17.38 -4.08
CA LEU A 51 -0.01 -18.31 -2.96
C LEU A 51 0.61 -19.62 -3.46
N GLU A 52 1.69 -20.05 -2.81
CA GLU A 52 2.39 -21.30 -3.10
C GLU A 52 2.48 -22.16 -1.83
N PRO A 53 2.38 -23.50 -1.95
CA PRO A 53 2.59 -24.39 -0.83
C PRO A 53 3.96 -24.18 -0.18
N MET A 54 4.02 -24.28 1.15
CA MET A 54 5.30 -24.24 1.86
C MET A 54 6.20 -25.41 1.40
N PRO A 55 7.54 -25.24 1.34
CA PRO A 55 8.46 -26.31 0.96
C PRO A 55 8.23 -27.59 1.75
N ARG A 56 8.33 -28.74 1.07
CA ARG A 56 8.06 -30.08 1.63
C ARG A 56 8.80 -30.34 2.94
N ALA A 57 10.04 -29.84 3.09
CA ALA A 57 10.85 -29.99 4.30
C ALA A 57 10.26 -29.33 5.56
N LYS A 58 9.31 -28.39 5.41
CA LYS A 58 8.63 -27.69 6.50
C LYS A 58 7.16 -28.10 6.65
N GLN A 59 6.69 -29.07 5.87
CA GLN A 59 5.34 -29.59 6.00
C GLN A 59 5.27 -30.66 7.10
N ILE A 60 4.08 -30.86 7.66
CA ILE A 60 3.82 -31.95 8.61
C ILE A 60 3.85 -33.30 7.88
N ALA A 61 4.15 -34.38 8.60
CA ALA A 61 4.41 -35.69 8.02
C ALA A 61 3.21 -36.28 7.24
N GLU A 62 2.00 -35.93 7.66
CA GLU A 62 0.73 -36.39 7.11
C GLU A 62 0.30 -35.62 5.84
N THR A 63 1.15 -34.74 5.32
CA THR A 63 0.83 -33.90 4.16
C THR A 63 1.66 -34.26 2.94
N ARG A 64 1.01 -34.27 1.78
CA ARG A 64 1.64 -34.41 0.46
C ARG A 64 1.19 -33.27 -0.45
N ILE A 65 2.09 -32.80 -1.29
CA ILE A 65 1.80 -31.77 -2.30
C ILE A 65 1.69 -32.48 -3.64
N LEU A 66 0.59 -32.25 -4.36
CA LEU A 66 0.37 -32.73 -5.73
C LEU A 66 1.02 -31.79 -6.75
N ASP A 67 1.15 -32.24 -7.99
CA ASP A 67 1.82 -31.50 -9.07
C ASP A 67 1.09 -30.20 -9.46
N ASP A 68 -0.22 -30.12 -9.21
CA ASP A 68 -1.04 -28.93 -9.44
C ASP A 68 -0.99 -27.91 -8.29
N GLY A 69 -0.20 -28.20 -7.24
CA GLY A 69 -0.08 -27.38 -6.04
C GLY A 69 -1.14 -27.66 -4.97
N THR A 70 -2.00 -28.66 -5.15
CA THR A 70 -2.94 -29.11 -4.11
C THR A 70 -2.17 -29.68 -2.93
N VAL A 71 -2.53 -29.24 -1.73
CA VAL A 71 -2.00 -29.76 -0.47
C VAL A 71 -3.01 -30.77 0.07
N VAL A 72 -2.59 -32.02 0.18
CA VAL A 72 -3.43 -33.11 0.68
C VAL A 72 -2.94 -33.50 2.07
N TYR A 73 -3.82 -33.37 3.06
CA TYR A 73 -3.63 -33.89 4.41
C TYR A 73 -4.37 -35.22 4.54
N ALA A 74 -3.67 -36.27 4.97
CA ALA A 74 -4.23 -37.61 5.12
C ALA A 74 -3.90 -38.19 6.50
N LYS A 75 -4.94 -38.52 7.28
CA LYS A 75 -4.81 -39.17 8.58
C LYS A 75 -5.87 -40.24 8.77
N ASP A 76 -5.45 -41.46 9.05
CA ASP A 76 -6.30 -42.65 9.17
C ASP A 76 -7.19 -42.85 7.92
N ARG A 77 -8.48 -42.56 8.02
CA ARG A 77 -9.46 -42.64 6.93
C ARG A 77 -9.93 -41.27 6.42
N LEU A 78 -9.39 -40.19 6.97
CA LEU A 78 -9.73 -38.82 6.57
C LEU A 78 -8.66 -38.30 5.62
N GLU A 79 -9.10 -37.88 4.42
CA GLU A 79 -8.27 -37.17 3.45
C GLU A 79 -8.93 -35.83 3.14
N ILE A 80 -8.15 -34.75 3.22
CA ILE A 80 -8.57 -33.38 2.91
C ILE A 80 -7.61 -32.82 1.88
N GLY A 81 -8.10 -32.48 0.70
CA GLY A 81 -7.37 -31.73 -0.31
C GLY A 81 -7.70 -30.24 -0.21
N LEU A 82 -6.68 -29.40 -0.36
CA LEU A 82 -6.84 -27.95 -0.44
C LEU A 82 -6.07 -27.43 -1.65
N ARG A 83 -6.77 -26.87 -2.64
CA ARG A 83 -6.15 -26.30 -3.85
C ARG A 83 -6.41 -24.80 -3.94
N PRO A 84 -5.37 -23.94 -3.98
CA PRO A 84 -5.58 -22.51 -4.21
C PRO A 84 -6.00 -22.27 -5.67
N LEU A 85 -7.11 -21.55 -5.86
CA LEU A 85 -7.56 -21.11 -7.18
C LEU A 85 -6.85 -19.83 -7.58
N GLY A 86 -6.25 -19.83 -8.77
CA GLY A 86 -5.58 -18.65 -9.32
C GLY A 86 -6.56 -17.65 -9.95
N ASP A 87 -6.17 -16.38 -10.00
CA ASP A 87 -6.98 -15.31 -10.62
C ASP A 87 -7.37 -15.63 -12.06
N GLU A 88 -6.51 -16.31 -12.83
CA GLU A 88 -6.82 -16.74 -14.20
C GLU A 88 -7.97 -17.76 -14.25
N GLU A 89 -7.98 -18.75 -13.35
CA GLU A 89 -9.03 -19.75 -13.27
C GLU A 89 -10.35 -19.11 -12.82
N LEU A 90 -10.29 -18.24 -11.81
CA LEU A 90 -11.45 -17.47 -11.34
C LEU A 90 -11.99 -16.54 -12.43
N ASN A 91 -11.15 -15.85 -13.18
CA ASN A 91 -11.59 -14.97 -14.26
C ASN A 91 -12.27 -15.74 -15.40
N ARG A 92 -11.81 -16.97 -15.70
CA ARG A 92 -12.45 -17.85 -16.69
C ARG A 92 -13.82 -18.35 -16.23
N GLN A 93 -14.01 -18.55 -14.93
CA GLN A 93 -15.31 -18.94 -14.36
C GLN A 93 -16.34 -17.79 -14.39
N PHE A 94 -15.87 -16.53 -14.36
CA PHE A 94 -16.73 -15.33 -14.39
C PHE A 94 -16.38 -14.40 -15.56
N PRO A 95 -16.55 -14.84 -16.83
CA PRO A 95 -16.05 -14.11 -17.99
C PRO A 95 -16.72 -12.73 -18.16
N GLU A 96 -18.05 -12.66 -18.03
CA GLU A 96 -18.82 -11.42 -18.17
C GLU A 96 -18.42 -10.36 -17.13
N ALA A 97 -18.12 -10.80 -15.90
CA ALA A 97 -17.69 -9.92 -14.83
C ALA A 97 -16.19 -9.60 -14.89
N SER A 98 -15.43 -10.24 -15.80
CA SER A 98 -13.97 -10.13 -15.86
C SER A 98 -13.42 -9.42 -17.10
N SER A 99 -14.25 -9.12 -18.09
CA SER A 99 -13.82 -8.51 -19.37
C SER A 99 -13.84 -6.98 -19.40
N SER A 100 -14.45 -6.32 -18.42
CA SER A 100 -14.80 -4.89 -18.46
C SER A 100 -13.72 -3.92 -17.94
N GLY A 101 -12.47 -4.37 -17.79
CA GLY A 101 -11.34 -3.52 -17.40
C GLY A 101 -11.53 -2.89 -16.03
N LEU A 102 -11.55 -1.55 -15.98
CA LEU A 102 -11.82 -0.77 -14.76
C LEU A 102 -13.20 -1.03 -14.16
N LEU A 103 -14.15 -1.49 -14.98
CA LEU A 103 -15.53 -1.76 -14.57
C LEU A 103 -15.77 -3.26 -14.34
N SER A 104 -14.72 -4.09 -14.36
CA SER A 104 -14.85 -5.51 -14.06
C SER A 104 -15.34 -5.71 -12.62
N ALA A 105 -16.41 -6.50 -12.49
CA ALA A 105 -17.12 -6.74 -11.25
C ALA A 105 -16.92 -8.18 -10.74
N ASN A 106 -15.81 -8.84 -11.11
CA ASN A 106 -15.49 -10.17 -10.59
C ASN A 106 -15.47 -10.12 -9.06
N PRO A 107 -16.25 -10.98 -8.38
CA PRO A 107 -16.35 -10.95 -6.92
C PRO A 107 -15.05 -11.39 -6.22
N TYR A 108 -14.19 -12.15 -6.90
CA TYR A 108 -13.01 -12.78 -6.29
C TYR A 108 -11.68 -12.12 -6.65
N THR A 109 -11.59 -11.46 -7.81
CA THR A 109 -10.35 -10.92 -8.35
C THR A 109 -10.50 -9.44 -8.71
N TYR A 110 -9.41 -8.79 -9.14
CA TYR A 110 -9.51 -7.51 -9.88
C TYR A 110 -9.66 -7.73 -11.39
N ALA A 111 -9.97 -8.96 -11.81
CA ALA A 111 -10.14 -9.33 -13.20
C ALA A 111 -8.97 -8.89 -14.09
N ASN A 112 -9.27 -8.20 -15.19
CA ASN A 112 -8.32 -7.65 -16.15
C ASN A 112 -7.86 -6.21 -15.84
N TRP A 113 -8.21 -5.65 -14.67
CA TRP A 113 -7.69 -4.34 -14.26
C TRP A 113 -6.19 -4.44 -13.92
N LYS A 114 -5.41 -3.45 -14.37
CA LYS A 114 -3.98 -3.36 -14.05
C LYS A 114 -3.67 -2.02 -13.38
N PRO A 115 -3.01 -2.02 -12.21
CA PRO A 115 -2.56 -0.78 -11.61
C PRO A 115 -1.49 -0.10 -12.47
N ALA A 116 -1.52 1.23 -12.52
CA ALA A 116 -0.54 2.02 -13.26
C ALA A 116 0.90 1.70 -12.78
N GLY A 117 1.79 1.44 -13.73
CA GLY A 117 3.20 1.13 -13.45
C GLY A 117 3.49 -0.29 -12.95
N LYS A 118 2.51 -1.19 -12.92
CA LYS A 118 2.71 -2.60 -12.54
C LYS A 118 2.52 -3.53 -13.75
N LYS A 119 3.31 -4.61 -13.78
CA LYS A 119 3.26 -5.63 -14.85
C LYS A 119 2.14 -6.65 -14.64
N SER A 120 1.69 -6.83 -13.41
CA SER A 120 0.66 -7.80 -13.02
C SER A 120 -0.47 -7.16 -12.22
N THR A 121 -1.65 -7.78 -12.32
CA THR A 121 -2.79 -7.50 -11.46
C THR A 121 -2.52 -8.12 -10.08
N PRO A 122 -2.72 -7.38 -8.98
CA PRO A 122 -2.58 -7.94 -7.64
C PRO A 122 -3.71 -8.91 -7.34
N GLN A 123 -3.46 -9.88 -6.46
CA GLN A 123 -4.50 -10.78 -5.98
C GLN A 123 -5.42 -10.04 -4.97
N ARG A 124 -6.74 -10.24 -5.08
CA ARG A 124 -7.73 -9.61 -4.19
C ARG A 124 -8.08 -10.52 -3.01
N PHE A 125 -8.46 -11.76 -3.29
CA PHE A 125 -8.82 -12.76 -2.30
C PHE A 125 -8.08 -14.08 -2.53
N THR A 126 -7.97 -14.88 -1.48
CA THR A 126 -7.48 -16.26 -1.56
C THR A 126 -8.68 -17.19 -1.55
N VAL A 127 -8.90 -17.92 -2.64
CA VAL A 127 -10.02 -18.86 -2.79
C VAL A 127 -9.45 -20.27 -2.89
N PHE A 128 -10.09 -21.23 -2.23
CA PHE A 128 -9.69 -22.64 -2.23
C PHE A 128 -10.85 -23.52 -2.71
N LEU A 129 -10.49 -24.63 -3.35
CA LEU A 129 -11.37 -25.75 -3.68
C LEU A 129 -10.97 -26.99 -2.85
#